data_AF-A0A087KGL8-F1
#
_entry.id   AF-A0A087KGL8-F1
#
_cell.length_a   1.000
_cell.length_b   1.000
_cell.length_c   1.000
_cell.angle_alpha   90.00
_cell.angle_beta   90.00
_cell.angle_gamma   90.00
#
_symmetry.space_group_name_H-M   'P 1'
#
loop_
_entity.id
_entity.type
_entity.pdbx_description
1 polymer ?
#
loop_
_entity_poly.entity_id
_entity_poly.type
_entity_poly.pdbx_seq_one_letter_code
_entity_poly.pdbx_strand_id
1 'polypeptide(L)'
;MASVANTDASRQATPGQTELVITRATVTVAQIMNLPLDQVLTALDIRVIESSITDASFAGGALVGKNQKITIFMPPGRDEFETDCITRYFIAYSLGLDVPPLPAPFNVEISDNTTNLRDAWVKAVEA
;
A
#
# COMPACT_ATOMS: atom_id res chain seq x y z
N MET A 1 -19.44 -27.01 -46.35
CA MET A 1 -19.94 -26.35 -45.13
C MET A 1 -20.03 -27.40 -44.04
N ALA A 2 -19.05 -27.48 -43.15
CA ALA A 2 -19.05 -28.42 -42.04
C ALA A 2 -19.24 -27.62 -40.75
N SER A 3 -20.43 -27.76 -40.18
CA SER A 3 -20.79 -27.31 -38.85
C SER A 3 -20.06 -28.17 -37.84
N VAL A 4 -19.32 -27.55 -36.91
CA VAL A 4 -18.84 -28.25 -35.70
C VAL A 4 -19.37 -27.48 -34.51
N ALA A 5 -20.26 -28.14 -33.81
CA ALA A 5 -20.85 -27.69 -32.57
C ALA A 5 -19.83 -27.71 -31.44
N ASN A 6 -19.99 -26.72 -30.56
CA ASN A 6 -19.87 -26.81 -29.11
C ASN A 6 -18.56 -27.33 -28.50
N THR A 7 -17.80 -26.41 -27.91
CA THR A 7 -17.03 -26.73 -26.70
C THR A 7 -17.32 -25.66 -25.66
N ASP A 8 -18.36 -25.93 -24.89
CA ASP A 8 -18.54 -25.42 -23.54
C ASP A 8 -17.39 -25.98 -22.68
N ALA A 9 -16.18 -25.45 -22.88
CA ALA A 9 -15.01 -25.78 -22.10
C ALA A 9 -15.15 -25.06 -20.77
N SER A 10 -15.84 -25.74 -19.87
CA SER A 10 -15.74 -25.60 -18.42
C SER A 10 -14.31 -25.17 -18.06
N ARG A 11 -14.13 -23.90 -17.68
CA ARG A 11 -12.93 -23.47 -16.98
C ARG A 11 -13.02 -24.06 -15.58
N GLN A 12 -12.64 -25.34 -15.44
CA GLN A 12 -12.40 -25.92 -14.13
C GLN A 12 -11.32 -25.09 -13.45
N ALA A 13 -11.67 -24.47 -12.32
CA ALA A 13 -10.69 -23.97 -11.38
C ALA A 13 -9.78 -25.13 -10.97
N THR A 14 -8.47 -24.96 -11.15
CA THR A 14 -7.47 -25.94 -10.74
C THR A 14 -7.60 -26.20 -9.23
N PRO A 15 -7.88 -27.43 -8.77
CA PRO A 15 -7.87 -27.75 -7.35
C PRO A 15 -6.42 -27.67 -6.85
N GLY A 16 -6.13 -26.69 -5.99
CA GLY A 16 -4.78 -26.49 -5.45
C GLY A 16 -4.20 -25.08 -5.59
N GLN A 17 -4.98 -24.07 -5.98
CA GLN A 17 -4.57 -22.68 -5.73
C GLN A 17 -4.63 -22.41 -4.23
N THR A 18 -3.53 -22.70 -3.54
CA THR A 18 -3.26 -22.16 -2.21
C THR A 18 -3.43 -20.65 -2.32
N GLU A 19 -4.47 -20.11 -1.70
CA GLU A 19 -4.61 -18.68 -1.46
C GLU A 19 -3.26 -18.20 -0.92
N LEU A 20 -2.57 -17.34 -1.67
CA LEU A 20 -1.24 -16.87 -1.29
C LEU A 20 -1.41 -15.99 -0.04
N VAL A 21 -1.28 -16.61 1.13
CA VAL A 21 -1.27 -15.89 2.41
C VAL A 21 0.09 -15.22 2.55
N ILE A 22 0.19 -13.99 2.06
CA ILE A 22 1.35 -13.15 2.38
C ILE A 22 1.22 -12.62 3.80
N THR A 23 2.34 -12.53 4.50
CA THR A 23 2.41 -11.95 5.85
C THR A 23 3.50 -10.92 5.90
N ARG A 24 3.47 -10.01 6.87
CA ARG A 24 4.52 -9.00 7.04
C ARG A 24 5.92 -9.58 7.23
N ALA A 25 6.03 -10.79 7.78
CA ALA A 25 7.31 -11.45 8.02
C ALA A 25 7.92 -12.06 6.74
N THR A 26 7.10 -12.32 5.73
CA THR A 26 7.48 -13.13 4.55
C THR A 26 7.21 -12.44 3.22
N VAL A 27 6.55 -11.29 3.23
CA VAL A 27 6.20 -10.56 2.01
C VAL A 27 7.44 -10.04 1.31
N THR A 28 7.44 -10.17 -0.01
CA THR A 28 8.51 -9.74 -0.91
C THR A 28 8.07 -8.55 -1.76
N VAL A 29 9.05 -7.81 -2.31
CA VAL A 29 8.78 -6.74 -3.27
C VAL A 29 8.01 -7.27 -4.48
N ALA A 30 8.38 -8.44 -4.99
CA ALA A 30 7.69 -9.06 -6.13
C ALA A 30 6.20 -9.31 -5.83
N GLN A 31 5.86 -9.74 -4.62
CA GLN A 31 4.46 -9.91 -4.23
C GLN A 31 3.73 -8.58 -4.13
N ILE A 32 4.35 -7.56 -3.50
CA ILE A 32 3.77 -6.22 -3.40
C ILE A 32 3.55 -5.58 -4.76
N MET A 33 4.40 -5.86 -5.76
CA MET A 33 4.29 -5.24 -7.08
C MET A 33 3.34 -5.98 -8.04
N ASN A 34 3.12 -7.29 -7.85
CA ASN A 34 2.38 -8.10 -8.83
C ASN A 34 1.02 -8.62 -8.34
N LEU A 35 0.77 -8.68 -7.02
CA LEU A 35 -0.54 -9.09 -6.51
C LEU A 35 -1.57 -7.96 -6.67
N PRO A 36 -2.87 -8.27 -6.80
CA PRO A 36 -3.92 -7.26 -6.68
C PRO A 36 -3.77 -6.44 -5.39
N LEU A 37 -3.87 -5.11 -5.48
CA LEU A 37 -3.55 -4.23 -4.36
C LEU A 37 -4.47 -4.46 -3.15
N ASP A 38 -5.75 -4.72 -3.40
CA ASP A 38 -6.75 -5.07 -2.39
C ASP A 38 -6.34 -6.31 -1.57
N GLN A 39 -5.76 -7.33 -2.23
CA GLN A 39 -5.23 -8.52 -1.56
C GLN A 39 -4.04 -8.17 -0.67
N VAL A 40 -3.13 -7.31 -1.16
CA VAL A 40 -1.96 -6.86 -0.39
C VAL A 40 -2.39 -6.06 0.85
N LEU A 41 -3.31 -5.12 0.67
CA LEU A 41 -3.82 -4.27 1.75
C LEU A 41 -4.52 -5.10 2.83
N THR A 42 -5.38 -6.04 2.40
CA THR A 42 -6.13 -6.93 3.31
C THR A 42 -5.18 -7.84 4.08
N ALA A 43 -4.24 -8.50 3.41
CA ALA A 43 -3.32 -9.43 4.04
C ALA A 43 -2.36 -8.77 5.04
N LEU A 44 -2.00 -7.50 4.82
CA LEU A 44 -1.05 -6.77 5.65
C LEU A 44 -1.69 -5.84 6.71
N ASP A 45 -3.03 -5.81 6.80
CA ASP A 45 -3.83 -4.87 7.62
C ASP A 45 -3.40 -3.40 7.38
N ILE A 46 -3.32 -3.02 6.10
CA ILE A 46 -2.93 -1.67 5.67
C ILE A 46 -4.17 -0.94 5.17
N ARG A 47 -4.31 0.32 5.60
CA ARG A 47 -5.38 1.20 5.14
C ARG A 47 -4.82 2.27 4.23
N VAL A 48 -5.54 2.54 3.14
CA VAL A 48 -5.31 3.72 2.30
C VAL A 48 -6.45 4.68 2.56
N ILE A 49 -6.14 5.93 2.85
CA ILE A 49 -7.13 6.98 3.07
C ILE A 49 -6.80 8.20 2.22
N GLU A 50 -7.84 8.85 1.74
CA GLU A 50 -7.71 10.18 1.16
C GLU A 50 -7.43 11.18 2.29
N SER A 51 -6.40 11.99 2.12
CA SER A 51 -6.00 13.04 3.04
C SER A 51 -6.64 14.37 2.67
N SER A 52 -6.74 15.28 3.64
CA SER A 52 -7.11 16.67 3.38
C SER A 52 -5.93 17.55 2.97
N ILE A 53 -4.75 16.97 2.71
CA ILE A 53 -3.54 17.71 2.36
C ILE A 53 -3.63 18.10 0.88
N THR A 54 -3.70 19.41 0.62
CA THR A 54 -3.84 19.98 -0.73
C THR A 54 -2.54 20.54 -1.29
N ASP A 55 -1.41 20.33 -0.62
CA ASP A 55 -0.10 20.78 -1.09
C ASP A 55 0.26 20.04 -2.39
N ALA A 56 0.57 20.79 -3.45
CA ALA A 56 0.91 20.22 -4.75
C ALA A 56 2.21 19.40 -4.74
N SER A 57 3.09 19.63 -3.75
CA SER A 57 4.31 18.86 -3.54
C SER A 57 4.08 17.56 -2.75
N PHE A 58 2.91 17.39 -2.14
CA PHE A 58 2.54 16.17 -1.42
C PHE A 58 2.07 15.10 -2.42
N ALA A 59 2.87 14.06 -2.58
CA ALA A 59 2.53 12.90 -3.43
C ALA A 59 1.84 11.78 -2.64
N GLY A 60 1.97 11.79 -1.31
CA GLY A 60 1.43 10.80 -0.41
C GLY A 60 2.33 10.60 0.80
N GLY A 61 1.90 9.78 1.75
CA GLY A 61 2.71 9.45 2.93
C GLY A 61 2.28 8.16 3.59
N ALA A 62 3.16 7.62 4.44
CA ALA A 62 2.87 6.46 5.26
C ALA A 62 3.09 6.81 6.74
N LEU A 63 2.09 6.51 7.57
CA LEU A 63 2.21 6.53 9.02
C LEU A 63 2.33 5.09 9.51
N VAL A 64 3.46 4.80 10.18
CA VAL A 64 3.64 3.57 10.91
C VAL A 64 3.29 3.83 12.38
N GLY A 65 2.09 3.42 12.77
CA GLY A 65 1.57 3.59 14.11
C GLY A 65 2.06 2.52 15.10
N LYS A 66 1.49 2.55 16.31
CA LYS A 66 1.74 1.51 17.33
C LYS A 66 1.38 0.13 16.78
N ASN A 67 2.14 -0.89 17.20
CA ASN A 67 2.05 -2.27 16.71
C ASN A 67 2.29 -2.40 15.19
N GLN A 68 3.10 -1.50 14.62
CA GLN A 68 3.45 -1.48 13.20
C GLN A 68 2.24 -1.27 12.27
N LYS A 69 1.08 -0.81 12.73
CA LYS A 69 -0.07 -0.59 11.83
C LYS A 69 0.27 0.52 10.82
N ILE A 70 0.07 0.25 9.54
CA ILE A 70 0.42 1.18 8.47
C ILE A 70 -0.85 1.83 7.93
N THR A 71 -0.86 3.16 7.87
CA THR A 71 -1.88 3.93 7.15
C THR A 71 -1.20 4.75 6.08
N ILE A 72 -1.66 4.62 4.84
CA ILE A 72 -1.20 5.38 3.69
C ILE A 72 -2.17 6.51 3.43
N PHE A 73 -1.63 7.71 3.22
CA PHE A 73 -2.35 8.93 2.94
C PHE A 73 -2.11 9.31 1.49
N MET A 74 -3.19 9.54 0.75
CA MET A 74 -3.13 10.01 -0.62
C MET A 74 -3.70 11.41 -0.75
N PRO A 75 -3.18 12.27 -1.64
CA PRO A 75 -3.83 13.54 -1.97
C PRO A 75 -5.24 13.29 -2.55
N PRO A 76 -6.16 14.26 -2.41
CA PRO A 76 -7.51 14.10 -2.91
C PRO A 76 -7.58 14.07 -4.44
N GLY A 77 -8.48 13.23 -4.97
CA GLY A 77 -8.79 13.18 -6.41
C GLY A 77 -7.65 12.70 -7.30
N ARG A 78 -6.69 11.94 -6.75
CA ARG A 78 -5.61 11.30 -7.52
C ARG A 78 -6.16 10.16 -8.37
N ASP A 79 -5.51 9.96 -9.53
CA ASP A 79 -5.81 8.85 -10.42
C ASP A 79 -5.58 7.50 -9.71
N GLU A 80 -6.37 6.49 -10.05
CA GLU A 80 -6.31 5.17 -9.42
C GLU A 80 -4.97 4.46 -9.68
N PHE A 81 -4.37 4.63 -10.87
CA PHE A 81 -3.06 4.04 -11.18
C PHE A 81 -1.92 4.74 -10.45
N GLU A 82 -1.99 6.07 -10.34
CA GLU A 82 -1.03 6.84 -9.55
C GLU A 82 -1.12 6.42 -8.07
N THR A 83 -2.34 6.29 -7.56
CA THR A 83 -2.61 5.83 -6.19
C THR A 83 -2.07 4.43 -5.96
N ASP A 84 -2.34 3.48 -6.85
CA ASP A 84 -1.85 2.11 -6.74
C ASP A 84 -0.32 2.06 -6.71
N CYS A 85 0.34 2.75 -7.64
CA CYS A 85 1.80 2.79 -7.75
C CYS A 85 2.46 3.35 -6.49
N ILE A 86 2.00 4.52 -6.03
CA ILE A 86 2.54 5.19 -4.84
C ILE A 86 2.26 4.36 -3.58
N THR A 87 1.08 3.76 -3.48
CA THR A 87 0.71 2.89 -2.36
C THR A 87 1.67 1.71 -2.27
N ARG A 88 1.92 0.99 -3.37
CA ARG A 88 2.84 -0.15 -3.38
C ARG A 88 4.25 0.24 -2.97
N TYR A 89 4.73 1.38 -3.46
CA TYR A 89 6.02 1.92 -3.07
C TYR A 89 6.08 2.15 -1.55
N PHE A 90 5.09 2.86 -0.97
CA PHE A 90 5.06 3.12 0.46
C PHE A 90 4.91 1.86 1.31
N ILE A 91 4.17 0.84 0.86
CA ILE A 91 4.08 -0.46 1.55
C ILE A 91 5.46 -1.08 1.63
N ALA A 92 6.15 -1.23 0.49
CA ALA A 92 7.45 -1.88 0.44
C ALA A 92 8.51 -1.10 1.24
N TYR A 93 8.54 0.23 1.07
CA TYR A 93 9.45 1.12 1.80
C TYR A 93 9.21 1.07 3.33
N SER A 94 7.95 1.13 3.77
CA SER A 94 7.60 1.10 5.21
C SER A 94 7.92 -0.24 5.87
N LEU A 95 7.93 -1.33 5.11
CA LEU A 95 8.33 -2.65 5.57
C LEU A 95 9.86 -2.88 5.52
N GLY A 96 10.64 -1.87 5.11
CA GLY A 96 12.09 -1.97 5.00
C GLY A 96 12.55 -2.91 3.88
N LEU A 97 11.71 -3.14 2.86
CA LEU A 97 12.09 -3.93 1.71
C LEU A 97 12.97 -3.13 0.77
N ASP A 98 13.87 -3.81 0.06
CA ASP A 98 14.78 -3.19 -0.89
C ASP A 98 14.01 -2.72 -2.13
N VAL A 99 13.68 -1.43 -2.16
CA VAL A 99 13.06 -0.76 -3.30
C VAL A 99 13.98 0.31 -3.86
N PRO A 100 14.01 0.50 -5.19
CA PRO A 100 14.80 1.56 -5.79
C PRO A 100 14.35 2.93 -5.27
N PRO A 101 15.25 3.93 -5.23
CA PRO A 101 14.85 5.28 -4.90
C PRO A 101 13.84 5.80 -5.92
N LEU A 102 12.94 6.68 -5.47
CA LEU A 102 12.02 7.34 -6.37
C LEU A 102 12.78 8.22 -7.38
N PRO A 103 12.30 8.33 -8.63
CA PRO A 103 12.89 9.23 -9.60
C PRO A 103 12.65 10.69 -9.20
N ALA A 104 13.57 11.59 -9.58
CA ALA A 104 13.34 13.02 -9.43
C ALA A 104 12.04 13.45 -10.16
N PRO A 105 11.25 14.39 -9.61
CA PRO A 105 11.52 15.21 -8.41
C PRO A 105 11.06 14.57 -7.09
N PHE A 106 10.61 13.32 -7.08
CA PHE A 106 10.07 12.67 -5.89
C PHE A 106 11.18 12.33 -4.89
N ASN A 107 10.89 12.53 -3.61
CA ASN A 107 11.76 12.15 -2.50
C ASN A 107 10.92 11.63 -1.33
N VAL A 108 11.51 10.80 -0.49
CA VAL A 108 10.89 10.33 0.76
C VAL A 108 11.63 10.95 1.93
N GLU A 109 10.90 11.68 2.76
CA GLU A 109 11.42 12.17 4.03
C GLU A 109 10.89 11.29 5.17
N ILE A 110 11.79 10.73 5.97
CA ILE A 110 11.44 9.98 7.17
C ILE A 110 11.50 10.94 8.35
N SER A 111 10.39 11.07 9.07
CA SER A 111 10.33 11.86 10.30
C SER A 111 9.79 11.01 11.45
N ASP A 112 10.57 10.90 12.53
CA ASP A 112 10.09 10.35 13.80
C ASP A 112 9.35 11.44 14.57
N ASN A 113 8.03 11.49 14.36
CA ASN A 113 7.17 12.45 15.03
C ASN A 113 6.79 12.04 16.46
N THR A 114 7.33 10.94 17.01
CA THR A 114 6.95 10.45 18.34
C THR A 114 7.22 11.50 19.43
N THR A 115 8.37 12.19 19.35
CA THR A 115 8.73 13.26 20.30
C THR A 115 7.82 14.48 20.11
N ASN A 116 7.64 14.93 18.88
CA ASN A 116 6.82 16.12 18.57
C ASN A 116 5.35 15.93 18.98
N LEU A 117 4.77 14.75 18.74
CA LEU A 117 3.40 14.42 19.11
C LEU A 117 3.23 14.25 20.62
N ARG A 118 4.24 13.69 21.31
CA ARG A 118 4.26 13.61 22.78
C ARG A 118 4.25 15.01 23.40
N ASP A 119 5.10 15.91 22.91
CA ASP A 119 5.21 17.26 23.44
C ASP A 119 3.95 18.09 23.19
N ALA A 120 3.33 17.93 22.01
CA ALA A 120 2.05 18.54 21.69
C ALA A 120 0.91 18.03 22.61
N TRP A 121 0.89 16.72 22.90
CA TRP A 121 -0.10 16.13 23.82
C TRP A 121 0.09 16.59 25.26
N VAL A 122 1.33 16.62 25.77
CA VAL A 122 1.62 17.13 27.13
C VAL A 122 1.14 18.58 27.26
N LYS A 123 1.45 19.44 26.29
CA LYS A 123 0.97 20.84 26.28
C LYS A 123 -0.55 20.96 26.25
N ALA A 124 -1.25 20.04 25.57
CA ALA A 124 -2.71 20.07 25.46
C ALA A 124 -3.42 19.54 26.72
N VAL A 125 -2.77 18.69 27.52
CA VAL A 125 -3.32 18.13 28.76
C VAL A 125 -3.00 18.99 29.97
N GLU A 126 -1.89 19.73 29.94
CA GLU A 126 -1.45 20.65 31.00
C GLU A 126 -2.03 22.07 30.89
N ALA A 127 -2.78 22.38 29.82
CA ALA A 127 -3.45 23.66 29.59
C ALA A 127 -4.93 23.61 29.97
#